data_AF-S5ZN59-F1
#
_entry.id   AF-S5ZN59-F1
#
_cell.length_a   1.000
_cell.length_b   1.000
_cell.length_c   1.000
_cell.angle_alpha   90.00
_cell.angle_beta   90.00
_cell.angle_gamma   90.00
#
_symmetry.space_group_name_H-M   'P 1'
#
loop_
_entity.id
_entity.type
_entity.pdbx_description
1 polymer ?
#
loop_
_entity_poly.entity_id
_entity_poly.type
_entity_poly.pdbx_seq_one_letter_code
_entity_poly.pdbx_strand_id
1 'polypeptide(L)'
;MRPLREADPNLLANLKRYLDDELYRYAEEKLESFYEFCLTDVDRRAVHTDREGQPRLIKYDRFGNDISEVWVNEGYEQTANQTYETGIVGYVHKPIPELGRKGNYVYSYAQGYILSQAEPGFYCPVTLTMATAYVLEHFADEAVTYSHHLRFA
;
A
#
# COMPACT_ATOMS: atom_id res chain seq x y z
N MET A 1 6.85 -12.15 18.34
CA MET A 1 6.94 -12.33 16.87
C MET A 1 8.41 -12.31 16.49
N ARG A 2 8.85 -13.08 15.50
CA ARG A 2 10.26 -13.00 15.04
C ARG A 2 10.45 -11.69 14.27
N PRO A 3 11.51 -10.91 14.55
CA PRO A 3 11.83 -9.71 13.77
C PRO A 3 11.99 -10.00 12.28
N LEU A 4 11.73 -9.01 11.41
CA LEU A 4 11.84 -9.18 9.95
C LEU A 4 13.23 -9.70 9.55
N ARG A 5 14.29 -9.18 10.19
CA ARG A 5 15.67 -9.64 9.95
C ARG A 5 15.91 -11.12 10.22
N GLU A 6 15.13 -11.74 11.10
CA GLU A 6 15.22 -13.18 11.42
C GLU A 6 14.27 -14.00 10.56
N ALA A 7 13.08 -13.46 10.25
CA ALA A 7 12.07 -14.11 9.45
C ALA A 7 12.46 -14.18 7.96
N ASP A 8 13.01 -13.09 7.42
CA ASP A 8 13.47 -12.99 6.03
C ASP A 8 14.78 -12.19 5.91
N PRO A 9 15.92 -12.78 6.33
CA PRO A 9 17.22 -12.16 6.17
C PRO A 9 17.60 -11.93 4.69
N ASN A 10 17.00 -12.68 3.76
CA ASN A 10 17.28 -12.57 2.34
C ASN A 10 16.66 -11.31 1.74
N LEU A 11 15.48 -10.89 2.18
CA LEU A 11 14.89 -9.61 1.78
C LEU A 11 15.86 -8.47 2.09
N LEU A 12 16.30 -8.34 3.34
CA LEU A 12 17.21 -7.26 3.76
C LEU A 12 18.57 -7.34 3.03
N ALA A 13 19.12 -8.55 2.86
CA ALA A 13 20.37 -8.75 2.12
C ALA A 13 20.25 -8.32 0.65
N ASN A 14 19.10 -8.53 0.01
CA ASN A 14 18.86 -8.06 -1.36
C ASN A 14 18.67 -6.54 -1.39
N LEU A 15 17.91 -5.95 -0.47
CA LEU A 15 17.72 -4.50 -0.41
C LEU A 15 19.06 -3.76 -0.25
N LYS A 16 19.97 -4.29 0.57
CA LYS A 16 21.31 -3.70 0.76
C LYS A 16 22.15 -3.63 -0.53
N ARG A 17 21.84 -4.46 -1.54
CA ARG A 17 22.53 -4.46 -2.83
C ARG A 17 22.00 -3.40 -3.79
N TYR A 18 20.74 -2.99 -3.63
CA TYR A 18 20.03 -2.14 -4.59
C TYR A 18 19.71 -0.75 -4.05
N LEU A 19 19.70 -0.58 -2.73
CA LEU A 19 19.48 0.71 -2.07
C LEU A 19 20.82 1.32 -1.69
N ASP A 20 20.92 2.64 -1.78
CA ASP A 20 22.01 3.38 -1.15
C ASP A 20 21.92 3.30 0.39
N ASP A 21 23.00 3.63 1.08
CA ASP A 21 23.11 3.46 2.54
C ASP A 21 22.05 4.23 3.33
N GLU A 22 21.62 5.40 2.85
CA GLU A 22 20.62 6.23 3.52
C GLU A 22 19.22 5.61 3.37
N LEU A 23 18.83 5.28 2.13
CA LEU A 23 17.55 4.66 1.86
C LEU A 23 17.47 3.23 2.43
N TYR A 24 18.57 2.49 2.49
CA TYR A 24 18.63 1.17 3.12
C TYR A 24 18.34 1.25 4.62
N ARG A 25 18.97 2.18 5.36
CA ARG A 25 18.71 2.34 6.80
C ARG A 25 17.26 2.71 7.06
N TYR A 26 16.71 3.63 6.27
CA TYR A 26 15.30 3.98 6.33
C TYR A 26 14.40 2.77 6.05
N ALA A 27 14.68 2.03 4.98
CA ALA A 27 13.92 0.85 4.59
C ALA A 27 13.97 -0.25 5.67
N GLU A 28 15.14 -0.52 6.26
CA GLU A 28 15.28 -1.53 7.32
C GLU A 28 14.38 -1.21 8.52
N GLU A 29 14.37 0.04 8.98
CA GLU A 29 13.51 0.48 10.08
C GLU A 29 12.02 0.40 9.72
N LYS A 30 11.63 1.04 8.60
CA LYS A 30 10.21 1.15 8.23
C LYS A 30 9.60 -0.18 7.81
N LEU A 31 10.37 -1.06 7.17
CA LEU A 31 9.89 -2.39 6.79
C LEU A 31 9.70 -3.28 8.02
N GLU A 32 10.46 -3.11 9.09
CA GLU A 32 10.21 -3.83 10.35
C GLU A 32 8.85 -3.42 10.94
N SER A 33 8.57 -2.11 11.03
CA SER A 33 7.27 -1.63 11.50
C SER A 33 6.12 -2.06 10.58
N PHE A 34 6.34 -2.00 9.26
CA PHE A 34 5.32 -2.40 8.28
C PHE A 34 5.06 -3.91 8.32
N TYR A 35 6.11 -4.72 8.50
CA TYR A 35 6.00 -6.16 8.70
C TYR A 35 5.22 -6.50 9.97
N GLU A 36 5.47 -5.79 11.07
CA GLU A 36 4.71 -5.97 12.30
C GLU A 36 3.23 -5.62 12.11
N PHE A 37 2.94 -4.49 11.45
CA PHE A 37 1.58 -4.10 11.08
C PHE A 37 0.90 -5.17 10.20
N CYS A 38 1.61 -5.73 9.22
CA CYS A 38 1.08 -6.76 8.33
C CYS A 38 0.72 -8.05 9.09
N LEU A 39 1.58 -8.49 10.02
CA LEU A 39 1.35 -9.70 10.80
C LEU A 39 0.33 -9.56 11.93
N THR A 40 -0.10 -8.34 12.23
CA THR A 40 -1.03 -8.06 13.34
C THR A 40 -2.36 -7.57 12.81
N ASP A 41 -2.46 -6.27 12.54
CA ASP A 41 -3.72 -5.64 12.17
C ASP A 41 -4.20 -6.07 10.78
N VAL A 42 -3.30 -6.10 9.78
CA VAL A 42 -3.69 -6.48 8.42
C VAL A 42 -4.16 -7.94 8.39
N ASP A 43 -3.37 -8.89 8.90
CA ASP A 43 -3.74 -10.32 8.94
C ASP A 43 -5.09 -10.55 9.65
N ARG A 44 -5.29 -9.93 10.82
CA ARG A 44 -6.56 -10.05 11.56
C ARG A 44 -7.75 -9.49 10.77
N ARG A 45 -7.58 -8.34 10.11
CA ARG A 45 -8.65 -7.70 9.31
C ARG A 45 -8.92 -8.48 8.02
N ALA A 46 -7.88 -9.05 7.41
CA ALA A 46 -7.97 -9.92 6.24
C ALA A 46 -8.84 -11.13 6.54
N VAL A 47 -8.53 -11.86 7.62
CA VAL A 47 -9.31 -13.03 8.06
C VAL A 47 -10.78 -12.69 8.31
N HIS A 48 -11.06 -11.53 8.91
CA HIS A 48 -12.44 -11.08 9.09
C HIS A 48 -13.11 -10.79 7.74
N THR A 49 -12.44 -10.05 6.87
CA THR A 49 -12.94 -9.67 5.52
C THR A 49 -13.28 -10.91 4.69
N ASP A 50 -12.40 -11.91 4.67
CA ASP A 50 -12.57 -13.13 3.88
C ASP A 50 -13.70 -14.04 4.38
N ARG A 51 -14.04 -13.98 5.68
CA ARG A 51 -15.01 -14.91 6.29
C ARG A 51 -16.38 -14.29 6.52
N GLU A 52 -16.42 -13.10 7.09
CA GLU A 52 -17.65 -12.49 7.61
C GLU A 52 -17.89 -11.08 7.05
N GLY A 53 -16.79 -10.35 6.78
CA GLY A 53 -16.78 -8.95 6.37
C GLY A 53 -16.71 -8.73 4.85
N GLN A 54 -17.11 -9.72 4.05
CA GLN A 54 -17.04 -9.63 2.59
C GLN A 54 -17.83 -8.43 2.04
N PRO A 55 -17.33 -7.73 1.01
CA PRO A 55 -18.02 -6.61 0.40
C PRO A 55 -19.44 -6.96 -0.07
N ARG A 56 -20.38 -6.02 0.06
CA ARG A 56 -21.78 -6.20 -0.35
C ARG A 56 -22.20 -5.16 -1.36
N LEU A 57 -22.80 -5.59 -2.46
CA LEU A 57 -23.43 -4.69 -3.42
C LEU A 57 -24.83 -4.31 -2.93
N ILE A 58 -25.01 -3.04 -2.61
CA ILE A 58 -26.31 -2.41 -2.35
C ILE A 58 -26.74 -1.74 -3.65
N LYS A 59 -27.59 -2.44 -4.42
CA LYS A 59 -27.94 -1.98 -5.77
C LYS A 59 -28.97 -0.84 -5.77
N TYR A 60 -29.95 -0.90 -4.89
CA TYR A 60 -31.06 0.06 -4.86
C TYR A 60 -31.25 0.66 -3.47
N ASP A 61 -31.60 1.94 -3.42
CA ASP A 61 -32.07 2.57 -2.19
C ASP A 61 -33.53 2.18 -1.86
N ARG A 62 -34.04 2.68 -0.72
CA ARG A 62 -35.42 2.39 -0.27
C ARG A 62 -36.52 2.92 -1.22
N PHE A 63 -36.18 3.81 -2.15
CA PHE A 63 -37.09 4.39 -3.13
C PHE A 63 -36.97 3.73 -4.51
N GLY A 64 -36.09 2.75 -4.66
CA GLY A 64 -35.86 2.03 -5.92
C GLY A 64 -34.88 2.72 -6.87
N ASN A 65 -34.16 3.77 -6.43
CA ASN A 65 -33.11 4.38 -7.24
C ASN A 65 -31.88 3.46 -7.27
N ASP A 66 -31.26 3.29 -8.44
CA ASP A 66 -30.01 2.55 -8.57
C ASP A 66 -28.85 3.37 -7.98
N ILE A 67 -28.23 2.86 -6.91
CA ILE A 67 -27.09 3.50 -6.23
C ILE A 67 -25.79 2.72 -6.44
N SER A 68 -25.87 1.42 -6.78
CA SER A 68 -24.73 0.54 -7.04
C SER A 68 -23.56 0.70 -6.05
N GLU A 69 -23.86 0.81 -4.76
CA GLU A 69 -22.88 1.01 -3.69
C GLU A 69 -22.21 -0.31 -3.32
N VAL A 70 -20.89 -0.34 -3.27
CA VAL A 70 -20.11 -1.46 -2.71
C VAL A 70 -19.76 -1.13 -1.27
N TRP A 71 -20.54 -1.68 -0.34
CA TRP A 71 -20.30 -1.51 1.09
C TRP A 71 -19.19 -2.47 1.54
N VAL A 72 -18.16 -1.93 2.18
CA VAL A 72 -16.99 -2.66 2.70
C VAL A 72 -16.93 -2.57 4.22
N ASN A 73 -16.20 -3.48 4.86
CA ASN A 73 -16.01 -3.42 6.30
C ASN A 73 -14.97 -2.37 6.70
N GLU A 74 -15.10 -1.82 7.90
CA GLU A 74 -14.21 -0.78 8.44
C GLU A 74 -12.74 -1.24 8.50
N GLY A 75 -12.49 -2.54 8.74
CA GLY A 75 -11.15 -3.11 8.76
C GLY A 75 -10.44 -2.97 7.40
N TYR A 76 -11.16 -3.21 6.31
CA TYR A 76 -10.64 -2.98 4.95
C TYR A 76 -10.27 -1.51 4.73
N GLU A 77 -11.15 -0.57 5.13
CA GLU A 77 -10.89 0.87 4.98
C GLU A 77 -9.67 1.32 5.79
N GLN A 78 -9.54 0.85 7.03
CA GLN A 78 -8.38 1.13 7.88
C GLN A 78 -7.08 0.55 7.29
N THR A 79 -7.10 -0.71 6.84
CA THR A 79 -5.95 -1.32 6.16
C THR A 79 -5.55 -0.50 4.94
N ALA A 80 -6.52 -0.07 4.13
CA ALA A 80 -6.23 0.73 2.95
C ALA A 80 -5.57 2.07 3.32
N ASN A 81 -6.16 2.81 4.26
CA ASN A 81 -5.64 4.11 4.67
C ASN A 81 -4.20 4.00 5.22
N GLN A 82 -4.00 3.14 6.23
CA GLN A 82 -2.70 2.98 6.88
C GLN A 82 -1.62 2.45 5.93
N THR A 83 -1.99 1.59 4.98
CA THR A 83 -1.05 1.08 3.97
C THR A 83 -0.64 2.16 2.98
N TYR A 84 -1.54 3.05 2.55
CA TYR A 84 -1.14 4.16 1.67
C TYR A 84 -0.28 5.21 2.40
N GLU A 85 -0.50 5.42 3.70
CA GLU A 85 0.31 6.30 4.55
C GLU A 85 1.77 5.85 4.68
N THR A 86 2.09 4.56 4.46
CA THR A 86 3.50 4.08 4.43
C THR A 86 4.25 4.51 3.16
N GLY A 87 3.54 5.15 2.22
CA GLY A 87 4.09 5.58 0.95
C GLY A 87 4.37 4.43 -0.02
N ILE A 88 3.72 3.27 0.16
CA ILE A 88 3.87 2.07 -0.69
C ILE A 88 3.74 2.38 -2.19
N VAL A 89 2.92 3.37 -2.56
CA VAL A 89 2.88 3.94 -3.91
C VAL A 89 3.49 5.35 -3.95
N GLY A 90 3.14 6.18 -2.97
CA GLY A 90 3.41 7.62 -3.00
C GLY A 90 4.89 8.00 -3.05
N TYR A 91 5.77 7.28 -2.35
CA TYR A 91 7.18 7.67 -2.22
C TYR A 91 8.02 7.45 -3.47
N VAL A 92 7.50 6.75 -4.48
CA VAL A 92 8.14 6.71 -5.80
C VAL A 92 7.93 8.03 -6.55
N HIS A 93 6.85 8.76 -6.24
CA HIS A 93 6.44 9.98 -6.95
C HIS A 93 6.64 11.24 -6.10
N LYS A 94 6.84 11.12 -4.79
CA LYS A 94 6.94 12.23 -3.83
C LYS A 94 8.11 12.05 -2.87
N PRO A 95 8.67 13.15 -2.33
CA PRO A 95 9.69 13.06 -1.32
C PRO A 95 9.19 12.30 -0.09
N ILE A 96 10.01 11.39 0.41
CA ILE A 96 9.86 10.79 1.74
C ILE A 96 10.08 11.92 2.75
N PRO A 97 9.14 12.21 3.65
CA PRO A 97 9.25 13.34 4.58
C PRO A 97 10.56 13.34 5.38
N GLU A 98 11.01 12.17 5.84
CA GLU A 98 12.22 12.06 6.65
C GLU A 98 13.53 12.17 5.85
N LEU A 99 13.51 11.93 4.54
CA LEU A 99 14.71 11.93 3.69
C LEU A 99 14.79 13.14 2.75
N GLY A 100 13.68 13.86 2.52
CA GLY A 100 13.65 15.01 1.60
C GLY A 100 13.85 14.65 0.12
N ARG A 101 13.83 13.36 -0.23
CA ARG A 101 14.00 12.83 -1.59
C ARG A 101 13.00 11.71 -1.88
N LYS A 102 12.73 11.46 -3.16
CA LYS A 102 11.91 10.31 -3.58
C LYS A 102 12.62 9.00 -3.19
N GLY A 103 11.83 8.01 -2.84
CA GLY A 103 12.25 6.61 -2.78
C GLY A 103 12.43 6.03 -4.18
N ASN A 104 12.35 4.71 -4.28
CA ASN A 104 12.42 4.01 -5.56
C ASN A 104 11.48 2.80 -5.57
N TYR A 105 11.32 2.21 -6.75
CA TYR A 105 10.50 1.01 -6.92
C TYR A 105 10.98 -0.18 -6.09
N VAL A 106 12.28 -0.30 -5.81
CA VAL A 106 12.81 -1.40 -4.99
C VAL A 106 12.23 -1.35 -3.57
N TYR A 107 12.21 -0.17 -2.95
CA TYR A 107 11.60 0.02 -1.63
C TYR A 107 10.07 -0.21 -1.65
N SER A 108 9.39 0.33 -2.66
CA SER A 108 7.95 0.15 -2.86
C SER A 108 7.57 -1.33 -3.04
N TYR A 109 8.32 -2.08 -3.84
CA TYR A 109 8.11 -3.52 -4.01
C TYR A 109 8.47 -4.33 -2.77
N ALA A 110 9.39 -3.88 -1.92
CA ALA A 110 9.66 -4.52 -0.65
C ALA A 110 8.45 -4.48 0.29
N GLN A 111 7.77 -3.32 0.35
CA GLN A 111 6.50 -3.19 1.07
C GLN A 111 5.43 -4.09 0.43
N GLY A 112 5.29 -4.05 -0.90
CA GLY A 112 4.35 -4.89 -1.63
C GLY A 112 4.56 -6.39 -1.40
N TYR A 113 5.81 -6.85 -1.36
CA TYR A 113 6.17 -8.22 -1.03
C TYR A 113 5.64 -8.62 0.35
N ILE A 114 5.89 -7.82 1.38
CA ILE A 114 5.41 -8.08 2.74
C ILE A 114 3.88 -8.09 2.80
N LEU A 115 3.23 -7.06 2.25
CA LEU A 115 1.77 -6.93 2.24
C LEU A 115 1.10 -8.12 1.55
N SER A 116 1.65 -8.57 0.42
CA SER A 116 1.08 -9.67 -0.36
C SER A 116 1.02 -11.00 0.40
N GLN A 117 1.83 -11.17 1.45
CA GLN A 117 1.79 -12.37 2.29
C GLN A 117 0.62 -12.35 3.27
N ALA A 118 0.20 -11.16 3.73
CA ALA A 118 -0.88 -11.00 4.70
C ALA A 118 -2.23 -10.74 4.04
N GLU A 119 -2.27 -9.92 2.99
CA GLU A 119 -3.50 -9.48 2.35
C GLU A 119 -3.29 -9.32 0.82
N PRO A 120 -3.29 -10.43 0.07
CA PRO A 120 -3.16 -10.40 -1.39
C PRO A 120 -4.36 -9.75 -2.08
N GLY A 121 -5.55 -9.78 -1.46
CA GLY A 121 -6.76 -9.16 -1.99
C GLY A 121 -6.62 -7.63 -2.07
N PHE A 122 -6.06 -7.00 -1.04
CA PHE A 122 -5.77 -5.56 -1.05
C PHE A 122 -4.48 -5.19 -1.81
N TYR A 123 -3.49 -6.08 -1.92
CA TYR A 123 -2.30 -5.76 -2.72
C TYR A 123 -2.65 -5.55 -4.22
N CYS A 124 -3.70 -6.20 -4.72
CA CYS A 124 -4.20 -6.00 -6.08
C CYS A 124 -4.47 -4.51 -6.41
N PRO A 125 -5.37 -3.78 -5.70
CA PRO A 125 -5.59 -2.36 -5.96
C PRO A 125 -4.35 -1.48 -5.70
N VAL A 126 -3.43 -1.87 -4.80
CA VAL A 126 -2.15 -1.16 -4.64
C VAL A 126 -1.32 -1.21 -5.93
N THR A 127 -1.20 -2.38 -6.56
CA THR A 127 -0.46 -2.52 -7.83
C THR A 127 -1.12 -1.76 -8.98
N LEU A 128 -2.45 -1.77 -9.06
CA LEU A 128 -3.21 -0.98 -10.05
C LEU A 128 -3.01 0.52 -9.85
N THR A 129 -2.98 0.98 -8.59
CA THR A 129 -2.71 2.38 -8.25
C THR A 129 -1.30 2.78 -8.67
N MET A 130 -0.30 1.94 -8.42
CA MET A 130 1.09 2.17 -8.85
C MET A 130 1.21 2.25 -10.37
N ALA A 131 0.59 1.33 -11.11
CA ALA A 131 0.59 1.33 -12.57
C ALA A 131 -0.12 2.56 -13.14
N THR A 132 -1.25 2.95 -12.52
CA THR A 132 -2.01 4.14 -12.92
C THR A 132 -1.19 5.41 -12.70
N ALA A 133 -0.57 5.56 -11.52
CA ALA A 133 0.28 6.71 -11.22
C ALA A 133 1.43 6.85 -12.23
N TYR A 134 2.08 5.73 -12.59
CA TYR A 134 3.12 5.71 -13.61
C TYR A 134 2.59 6.20 -14.97
N VAL A 135 1.48 5.65 -15.46
CA VAL A 135 0.90 6.03 -16.76
C VAL A 135 0.49 7.51 -16.77
N LEU A 136 -0.11 8.00 -15.69
CA LEU A 136 -0.51 9.41 -15.61
C LEU A 136 0.69 10.35 -15.62
N GLU A 137 1.76 10.05 -14.88
CA GLU A 137 2.96 10.90 -14.85
C GLU A 137 3.66 10.98 -16.22
N HIS A 138 3.54 9.93 -17.05
CA HIS A 138 4.23 9.87 -18.35
C HIS A 138 3.38 10.37 -19.52
N PHE A 139 2.05 10.23 -19.45
CA PHE A 139 1.18 10.39 -20.62
C PHE A 139 -0.02 11.31 -20.41
N ALA A 140 -0.34 11.73 -19.19
CA ALA A 140 -1.48 12.61 -18.96
C ALA A 140 -1.13 14.09 -19.13
N ASP A 141 -2.08 14.86 -19.63
CA ASP A 141 -1.97 16.32 -19.69
C ASP A 141 -1.89 16.93 -18.28
N GLU A 142 -1.27 18.11 -18.17
CA GLU A 142 -0.96 18.76 -16.89
C GLU A 142 -2.18 18.91 -15.95
N ALA A 143 -3.37 19.15 -16.51
CA ALA A 143 -4.60 19.28 -15.73
C ALA A 143 -4.96 18.00 -14.95
N VAL A 144 -4.72 16.84 -15.54
CA VAL A 144 -5.00 15.54 -14.94
C VAL A 144 -3.90 15.19 -13.93
N THR A 145 -2.64 15.42 -14.30
CA THR A 145 -1.46 15.19 -13.46
C THR A 145 -1.50 16.03 -12.17
N TYR A 146 -1.90 17.30 -12.26
CA TYR A 146 -2.04 18.18 -11.10
C TYR A 146 -3.11 17.69 -10.11
N SER A 147 -4.27 17.24 -10.60
CA SER A 147 -5.33 16.69 -9.74
C SER A 147 -4.92 15.40 -9.03
N HIS A 148 -4.12 14.57 -9.71
CA HIS A 148 -3.62 13.31 -9.16
C HIS A 148 -2.61 13.58 -8.04
N HIS A 149 -1.65 14.48 -8.25
CA HIS A 149 -0.68 14.82 -7.22
C HIS A 149 -1.31 15.40 -5.94
N LEU A 150 -2.43 16.13 -6.04
CA LEU A 150 -3.16 16.67 -4.89
C LEU A 150 -3.94 15.62 -4.09
N ARG A 151 -4.41 14.54 -4.71
CA ARG A 151 -5.26 13.52 -4.06
C ARG A 151 -4.49 12.40 -3.37
N PHE A 152 -3.27 12.14 -3.81
CA PHE A 152 -2.37 11.16 -3.19
C PHE A 152 -1.35 11.84 -2.26
N ALA A 153 -1.64 13.07 -1.79
CA ALA A 153 -0.81 13.90 -0.90
C ALA A 153 -1.31 13.82 0.53
#